data_AF-A0A3B0VU00-F1
#
_entry.id   AF-A0A3B0VU00-F1
#
_cell.length_a   1.000
_cell.length_b   1.000
_cell.length_c   1.000
_cell.angle_alpha   90.00
_cell.angle_beta   90.00
_cell.angle_gamma   90.00
#
_symmetry.space_group_name_H-M   'P 1'
#
loop_
_entity.id
_entity.type
_entity.pdbx_description
1 polymer ?
#
loop_
_entity_poly.entity_id
_entity_poly.type
_entity_poly.pdbx_seq_one_letter_code
_entity_poly.pdbx_strand_id
1 'polypeptide(L)'
;MTVNQLKKSLFVGAVWLAGLVLVGCGGTAVSTSTPIPATITPTIPATLATQLPDLEIGSYTVTYDDCPWGGSGTVSVSVDNFGVGNAGPFEVSINNGTDQIDGLGSLGEAEAAVSFDAGPIGGIDAEVDSAQQVAESDESNNSYMILFTPPPPCATPEP
;
A
#
# COMPACT_ATOMS: atom_id res chain seq x y z
N MET A 1 -9.35 37.86 29.41
CA MET A 1 -8.63 37.67 28.13
C MET A 1 -9.39 36.58 27.39
N THR A 2 -10.38 36.80 26.51
CA THR A 2 -10.45 37.67 25.31
C THR A 2 -9.19 37.48 24.46
N VAL A 3 -9.17 37.06 23.20
CA VAL A 3 -10.11 36.98 22.04
C VAL A 3 -9.49 35.91 21.09
N ASN A 4 -10.22 35.00 20.45
CA ASN A 4 -10.98 35.12 19.19
C ASN A 4 -10.11 35.11 17.89
N GLN A 5 -10.43 34.15 16.99
CA GLN A 5 -10.67 34.29 15.54
C GLN A 5 -9.94 33.36 14.55
N LEU A 6 -10.82 32.62 13.88
CA LEU A 6 -10.85 32.05 12.55
C LEU A 6 -10.16 32.87 11.44
N LYS A 7 -9.50 32.22 10.48
CA LYS A 7 -9.32 32.74 9.11
C LYS A 7 -9.39 31.62 8.06
N LYS A 8 -10.55 31.53 7.41
CA LYS A 8 -10.73 30.99 6.05
C LYS A 8 -10.17 31.99 5.05
N SER A 9 -9.51 31.52 3.98
CA SER A 9 -9.46 32.28 2.73
C SER A 9 -9.32 31.34 1.54
N LEU A 10 -10.44 31.09 0.85
CA LEU A 10 -10.49 30.63 -0.53
C LEU A 10 -9.97 31.75 -1.43
N PHE A 11 -9.19 31.40 -2.46
CA PHE A 11 -8.96 32.25 -3.63
C PHE A 11 -9.63 31.59 -4.85
N VAL A 12 -10.71 32.20 -5.33
CA VAL A 12 -11.25 31.96 -6.69
C VAL A 12 -11.33 33.32 -7.37
N GLY A 13 -10.44 33.53 -8.34
CA GLY A 13 -10.37 34.74 -9.16
C GLY A 13 -11.27 34.60 -10.39
N ALA A 14 -12.16 35.58 -10.55
CA ALA A 14 -13.11 35.71 -11.64
C ALA A 14 -12.45 36.14 -12.97
N VAL A 15 -12.95 35.63 -14.10
CA VAL A 15 -12.63 36.07 -15.47
C VAL A 15 -13.86 36.76 -16.05
N TRP A 16 -13.68 37.95 -16.62
CA TRP A 16 -14.72 38.83 -17.19
C TRP A 16 -14.86 38.73 -18.72
N LEU A 17 -16.07 39.10 -19.18
CA LEU A 17 -16.72 39.00 -20.50
C LEU A 17 -16.07 39.72 -21.71
N ALA A 18 -16.41 39.23 -22.92
CA ALA A 18 -17.06 39.98 -24.04
C ALA A 18 -17.54 38.98 -25.13
N GLY A 19 -18.83 38.90 -25.53
CA GLY A 19 -19.50 39.61 -26.66
C GLY A 19 -19.07 39.06 -28.05
N LEU A 20 -19.87 38.71 -29.07
CA LEU A 20 -21.20 39.15 -29.54
C LEU A 20 -21.70 38.26 -30.73
N VAL A 21 -22.99 37.86 -30.70
CA VAL A 21 -24.02 37.52 -31.74
C VAL A 21 -23.67 37.10 -33.19
N LEU A 22 -24.26 35.99 -33.69
CA LEU A 22 -25.09 35.92 -34.93
C LEU A 22 -25.83 34.57 -35.12
N VAL A 23 -26.98 34.67 -35.80
CA VAL A 23 -28.09 33.71 -35.99
C VAL A 23 -27.79 32.62 -37.04
N GLY A 24 -28.31 31.41 -36.85
CA GLY A 24 -28.41 30.37 -37.89
C GLY A 24 -29.24 29.15 -37.46
N CYS A 25 -30.33 28.88 -38.18
CA CYS A 25 -31.27 27.79 -37.93
C CYS A 25 -30.84 26.52 -38.67
N GLY A 26 -30.96 25.35 -38.01
CA GLY A 26 -31.06 24.04 -38.67
C GLY A 26 -29.73 23.31 -38.93
N GLY A 27 -29.51 22.23 -38.18
CA GLY A 27 -28.45 21.25 -38.46
C GLY A 27 -28.28 20.32 -37.27
N THR A 28 -28.69 19.07 -37.42
CA THR A 28 -28.50 17.96 -36.48
C THR A 28 -27.08 17.95 -35.91
N ALA A 29 -26.94 18.19 -34.61
CA ALA A 29 -25.67 18.03 -33.91
C ALA A 29 -25.32 16.55 -33.84
N VAL A 30 -24.42 16.12 -34.73
CA VAL A 30 -23.64 14.89 -34.55
C VAL A 30 -22.82 15.12 -33.29
N SER A 31 -23.08 14.31 -32.26
CA SER A 31 -22.28 14.31 -31.03
C SER A 31 -20.88 13.79 -31.37
N THR A 32 -19.97 14.69 -31.70
CA THR A 32 -18.53 14.42 -31.68
C THR A 32 -18.09 14.36 -30.22
N SER A 33 -18.03 13.14 -29.68
CA SER A 33 -17.32 12.86 -28.44
C SER A 33 -15.88 13.35 -28.60
N THR A 34 -15.52 14.39 -27.87
CA THR A 34 -14.13 14.82 -27.73
C THR A 34 -13.46 13.78 -26.82
N PRO A 35 -12.37 13.11 -27.24
CA PRO A 35 -11.67 12.19 -26.35
C PRO A 35 -11.15 12.99 -25.15
N ILE A 36 -11.54 12.57 -23.96
CA ILE A 36 -10.98 13.06 -22.69
C ILE A 36 -9.47 12.76 -22.76
N PRO A 37 -8.58 13.73 -22.50
CA PRO A 37 -7.15 13.44 -22.42
C PRO A 37 -6.94 12.38 -21.35
N ALA A 38 -6.29 11.28 -21.72
CA ALA A 38 -5.91 10.24 -20.77
C ALA A 38 -5.16 10.89 -19.61
N THR A 39 -5.54 10.55 -18.38
CA THR A 39 -4.73 10.81 -17.20
C THR A 39 -3.36 10.23 -17.46
N ILE A 40 -2.37 11.10 -17.66
CA ILE A 40 -0.97 10.69 -17.76
C ILE A 40 -0.53 10.20 -16.38
N THR A 41 -0.69 8.91 -16.11
CA THR A 41 0.07 8.29 -15.03
C THR A 41 1.55 8.49 -15.37
N PRO A 42 2.35 9.20 -14.56
CA PRO A 42 3.74 9.45 -14.88
C PRO A 42 4.45 8.11 -15.06
N THR A 43 4.78 7.78 -16.31
CA THR A 43 5.51 6.55 -16.64
C THR A 43 6.99 6.87 -16.45
N ILE A 44 7.62 6.25 -15.46
CA ILE A 44 9.08 6.31 -15.29
C ILE A 44 9.71 5.72 -16.57
N PRO A 45 10.75 6.35 -17.15
CA PRO A 45 11.48 5.76 -18.26
C PRO A 45 11.93 4.34 -17.92
N ALA A 46 11.71 3.37 -18.82
CA ALA A 46 12.03 1.97 -18.56
C ALA A 46 13.49 1.75 -18.11
N THR A 47 14.42 2.63 -18.51
CA THR A 47 15.83 2.60 -18.08
C THR A 47 16.06 3.02 -16.62
N LEU A 48 15.13 3.76 -16.02
CA LEU A 48 15.17 4.15 -14.62
C LEU A 48 14.40 3.15 -13.75
N ALA A 49 13.34 2.52 -14.27
CA ALA A 49 12.66 1.42 -13.58
C ALA A 49 13.60 0.25 -13.27
N THR A 50 14.55 -0.05 -14.17
CA THR A 50 15.59 -1.08 -13.94
C THR A 50 16.63 -0.70 -12.89
N GLN A 51 16.52 0.47 -12.23
CA GLN A 51 17.46 0.95 -11.21
C GLN A 51 16.78 1.13 -9.84
N LEU A 52 15.49 0.82 -9.73
CA LEU A 52 14.71 0.94 -8.50
C LEU A 52 14.87 -0.34 -7.64
N PRO A 53 14.60 -0.25 -6.32
CA PRO A 53 14.31 -1.43 -5.52
C PRO A 53 13.05 -2.14 -6.04
N ASP A 54 12.88 -3.38 -5.62
CA ASP A 54 11.71 -4.23 -5.91
C ASP A 54 11.52 -5.17 -4.73
N LEU A 55 10.68 -4.75 -3.78
CA LEU A 55 10.43 -5.39 -2.51
C LEU A 55 9.30 -6.42 -2.67
N GLU A 56 9.58 -7.64 -2.26
CA GLU A 56 8.62 -8.74 -2.30
C GLU A 56 8.71 -9.55 -1.00
N ILE A 57 7.58 -10.12 -0.57
CA ILE A 57 7.57 -11.05 0.55
C ILE A 57 7.95 -12.45 0.05
N GLY A 58 9.06 -12.99 0.55
CA GLY A 58 9.59 -14.28 0.10
C GLY A 58 9.01 -15.49 0.84
N SER A 59 8.97 -15.43 2.17
CA SER A 59 8.59 -16.55 3.02
C SER A 59 7.94 -16.08 4.32
N TYR A 60 7.41 -17.01 5.10
CA TYR A 60 6.79 -16.73 6.38
C TYR A 60 7.05 -17.84 7.39
N THR A 61 7.01 -17.49 8.67
CA THR A 61 7.03 -18.41 9.79
C THR A 61 6.01 -17.98 10.82
N VAL A 62 5.27 -18.93 11.39
CA VAL A 62 4.38 -18.68 12.52
C VAL A 62 4.85 -19.53 13.70
N THR A 63 5.13 -18.87 14.80
CA THR A 63 5.43 -19.51 16.08
C THR A 63 4.29 -19.24 17.05
N TYR A 64 3.94 -20.26 17.83
CA TYR A 64 2.97 -20.18 18.92
C TYR A 64 3.72 -20.51 20.22
N ASP A 65 3.51 -19.72 21.27
CA ASP A 65 4.20 -19.92 22.55
C ASP A 65 3.64 -21.13 23.31
N ASP A 66 2.32 -21.31 23.25
CA ASP A 66 1.59 -22.36 23.94
C ASP A 66 0.71 -23.16 22.96
N CYS A 67 -0.57 -22.78 22.89
CA CYS A 67 -1.61 -23.39 22.09
C CYS A 67 -1.45 -23.01 20.61
N PRO A 68 -1.30 -23.97 19.68
CA PRO A 68 -1.40 -23.68 18.27
C PRO A 68 -2.78 -23.09 17.95
N TRP A 69 -2.82 -21.92 17.30
CA TRP A 69 -4.03 -21.28 16.77
C TRP A 69 -5.04 -20.86 17.85
N GLY A 70 -4.76 -19.72 18.49
CA GLY A 70 -5.62 -19.10 19.50
C GLY A 70 -4.87 -18.62 20.75
N GLY A 71 -3.63 -19.07 20.94
CA GLY A 71 -2.69 -18.51 21.92
C GLY A 71 -1.84 -17.36 21.35
N SER A 72 -0.89 -16.88 22.16
CA SER A 72 0.09 -15.88 21.75
C SER A 72 1.21 -16.48 20.91
N GLY A 73 1.97 -15.62 20.25
CA GLY A 73 3.09 -16.02 19.42
C GLY A 73 3.55 -14.90 18.48
N THR A 74 4.25 -15.28 17.42
CA THR A 74 4.83 -14.33 16.45
C THR A 74 4.62 -14.82 15.02
N VAL A 75 4.28 -13.89 14.13
CA VAL A 75 4.39 -14.08 12.68
C VAL A 75 5.63 -13.33 12.22
N SER A 76 6.51 -14.01 11.50
CA SER A 76 7.63 -13.41 10.77
C SER A 76 7.43 -13.59 9.28
N VAL A 77 7.83 -12.61 8.47
CA VAL A 77 7.95 -12.71 7.02
C VAL A 77 9.36 -12.33 6.58
N SER A 78 9.90 -13.02 5.57
CA SER A 78 11.10 -12.55 4.88
C SER A 78 10.71 -11.53 3.82
N VAL A 79 11.48 -10.47 3.71
CA VAL A 79 11.35 -9.43 2.71
C VAL A 79 12.62 -9.42 1.88
N ASP A 80 12.46 -9.62 0.58
CA ASP A 80 13.52 -9.64 -0.40
C ASP A 80 13.47 -8.37 -1.25
N ASN A 81 14.62 -7.78 -1.57
CA ASN A 81 14.72 -6.73 -2.58
C ASN A 81 15.32 -7.29 -3.87
N PHE A 82 14.50 -7.70 -4.84
CA PHE A 82 14.95 -8.21 -6.13
C PHE A 82 15.50 -7.12 -7.07
N GLY A 83 15.31 -5.85 -6.70
CA GLY A 83 15.78 -4.70 -7.43
C GLY A 83 17.28 -4.47 -7.29
N VAL A 84 17.84 -3.77 -8.26
CA VAL A 84 19.25 -3.31 -8.21
C VAL A 84 19.40 -1.97 -7.46
N GLY A 85 18.28 -1.33 -7.11
CA GLY A 85 18.25 -0.15 -6.25
C GLY A 85 18.20 -0.51 -4.76
N ASN A 86 18.66 0.41 -3.92
CA ASN A 86 18.48 0.30 -2.46
C ASN A 86 17.14 0.89 -2.06
N ALA A 87 16.39 0.20 -1.20
CA ALA A 87 15.22 0.73 -0.52
C ALA A 87 15.64 1.55 0.71
N GLY A 88 15.01 2.72 0.89
CA GLY A 88 15.06 3.47 2.15
C GLY A 88 14.20 2.81 3.22
N PRO A 89 13.94 3.48 4.36
CA PRO A 89 13.07 2.93 5.40
C PRO A 89 11.62 2.70 4.90
N PHE A 90 11.02 1.57 5.27
CA PHE A 90 9.64 1.20 4.91
C PHE A 90 8.93 0.40 6.02
N GLU A 91 7.60 0.42 5.98
CA GLU A 91 6.73 -0.32 6.89
C GLU A 91 6.26 -1.64 6.27
N VAL A 92 6.35 -2.73 7.03
CA VAL A 92 5.74 -4.01 6.67
C VAL A 92 4.52 -4.23 7.56
N SER A 93 3.35 -4.38 6.95
CA SER A 93 2.15 -4.79 7.68
C SER A 93 2.04 -6.32 7.70
N ILE A 94 1.65 -6.87 8.84
CA ILE A 94 1.37 -8.29 9.03
C ILE A 94 0.09 -8.40 9.86
N ASN A 95 -1.00 -8.76 9.20
CA ASN A 95 -2.37 -8.74 9.73
C ASN A 95 -2.73 -7.38 10.33
N ASN A 96 -2.80 -7.29 11.67
CA ASN A 96 -3.16 -6.08 12.40
C ASN A 96 -1.97 -5.36 13.04
N GLY A 97 -0.75 -5.85 12.84
CA GLY A 97 0.46 -5.20 13.33
C GLY A 97 1.37 -4.76 12.19
N THR A 98 2.41 -4.03 12.57
CA THR A 98 3.37 -3.41 11.66
C THR A 98 4.77 -3.54 12.24
N ASP A 99 5.76 -3.73 11.38
CA ASP A 99 7.18 -3.65 11.72
C ASP A 99 7.89 -2.67 10.78
N GLN A 100 9.00 -2.11 11.24
CA GLN A 100 9.74 -1.07 10.53
C GLN A 100 11.13 -1.60 10.13
N ILE A 101 11.45 -1.51 8.84
CA ILE A 101 12.77 -1.83 8.32
C ILE A 101 13.47 -0.52 7.96
N ASP A 102 14.65 -0.26 8.54
CA ASP A 102 15.44 0.97 8.34
C ASP A 102 15.91 1.17 6.88
N GLY A 103 15.88 0.11 6.09
CA GLY A 103 16.19 0.07 4.68
C GLY A 103 16.75 -1.28 4.25
N LEU A 104 16.69 -1.55 2.95
CA LEU A 104 17.12 -2.83 2.39
C LEU A 104 17.99 -2.60 1.15
N GLY A 105 19.22 -3.11 1.21
CA GLY A 105 20.15 -3.01 0.08
C GLY A 105 19.65 -3.77 -1.14
N SER A 106 20.18 -3.43 -2.32
CA SER A 106 19.92 -4.16 -3.56
C SER A 106 20.21 -5.65 -3.40
N LEU A 107 19.32 -6.54 -3.83
CA LEU A 107 19.44 -8.00 -3.68
C LEU A 107 19.63 -8.44 -2.22
N GLY A 108 19.18 -7.61 -1.28
CA GLY A 108 19.21 -7.88 0.15
C GLY A 108 17.96 -8.58 0.63
N GLU A 109 18.07 -9.18 1.81
CA GLU A 109 16.98 -9.84 2.53
C GLU A 109 16.91 -9.29 3.97
N ALA A 110 15.70 -9.14 4.49
CA ALA A 110 15.43 -8.77 5.87
C ALA A 110 14.23 -9.58 6.40
N GLU A 111 14.05 -9.56 7.72
CA GLU A 111 12.90 -10.17 8.39
C GLU A 111 12.08 -9.07 9.06
N ALA A 112 10.75 -9.13 8.89
CA ALA A 112 9.79 -8.33 9.63
C ALA A 112 8.95 -9.25 10.50
N ALA A 113 8.69 -8.86 11.75
CA ALA A 113 7.99 -9.70 12.71
C ALA A 113 6.96 -8.94 13.55
N VAL A 114 5.81 -9.58 13.77
CA VAL A 114 4.71 -9.06 14.59
C VAL A 114 4.25 -10.13 15.57
N SER A 115 4.22 -9.77 16.86
CA SER A 115 3.64 -10.62 17.90
C SER A 115 2.13 -10.47 17.99
N PHE A 116 1.45 -11.54 18.40
CA PHE A 116 0.02 -11.59 18.63
C PHE A 116 -0.30 -12.18 20.00
N ASP A 117 -1.40 -11.75 20.61
CA ASP A 117 -1.94 -12.36 21.84
C ASP A 117 -2.90 -13.52 21.54
N ALA A 118 -3.57 -13.45 20.39
CA ALA A 118 -4.42 -14.49 19.85
C ALA A 118 -4.08 -14.65 18.36
N GLY A 119 -3.50 -15.79 18.02
CA GLY A 119 -2.88 -15.96 16.70
C GLY A 119 -3.83 -15.86 15.52
N PRO A 120 -3.27 -15.55 14.34
CA PRO A 120 -4.06 -15.38 13.14
C PRO A 120 -4.85 -16.66 12.87
N ILE A 121 -6.18 -16.54 12.83
CA ILE A 121 -7.07 -17.65 12.45
C ILE A 121 -7.41 -17.47 10.99
N GLY A 122 -7.08 -18.48 10.17
CA GLY A 122 -7.51 -18.54 8.78
C GLY A 122 -6.53 -17.97 7.76
N GLY A 123 -5.50 -17.22 8.17
CA GLY A 123 -4.48 -16.77 7.23
C GLY A 123 -3.50 -15.74 7.78
N ILE A 124 -2.44 -15.47 7.01
CA ILE A 124 -1.63 -14.26 7.11
C ILE A 124 -1.95 -13.38 5.91
N ASP A 125 -2.20 -12.11 6.18
CA ASP A 125 -2.18 -11.04 5.20
C ASP A 125 -0.97 -10.15 5.51
N ALA A 126 -0.05 -10.00 4.57
CA ALA A 126 1.14 -9.20 4.76
C ALA A 126 1.39 -8.33 3.53
N GLU A 127 1.89 -7.12 3.78
CA GLU A 127 2.19 -6.14 2.73
C GLU A 127 3.49 -5.44 3.07
N VAL A 128 4.49 -5.58 2.19
CA VAL A 128 5.73 -4.81 2.26
C VAL A 128 5.50 -3.40 1.71
N ASP A 129 6.16 -2.42 2.31
CA ASP A 129 5.96 -1.00 2.02
C ASP A 129 4.48 -0.58 2.04
N SER A 130 3.74 -1.07 3.03
CA SER A 130 2.29 -0.84 3.18
C SER A 130 1.89 0.65 3.29
N ALA A 131 2.86 1.53 3.58
CA ALA A 131 2.68 2.98 3.61
C ALA A 131 3.16 3.71 2.33
N GLN A 132 3.57 2.98 1.29
CA GLN A 132 4.03 3.50 -0.01
C GLN A 132 5.17 4.52 0.13
N GLN A 133 6.19 4.17 0.89
CA GLN A 133 7.34 5.02 1.22
C GLN A 133 8.47 4.88 0.20
N VAL A 134 8.57 3.75 -0.49
CA VAL A 134 9.63 3.42 -1.43
C VAL A 134 9.01 3.32 -2.82
N ALA A 135 9.58 4.03 -3.80
CA ALA A 135 9.18 3.87 -5.19
C ALA A 135 9.90 2.68 -5.80
N GLU A 136 9.12 1.75 -6.33
CA GLU A 136 9.59 0.41 -6.72
C GLU A 136 9.54 0.20 -8.23
N SER A 137 10.20 -0.86 -8.70
CA SER A 137 10.16 -1.23 -10.11
C SER A 137 8.84 -1.92 -10.50
N ASP A 138 8.25 -2.63 -9.55
CA ASP A 138 6.90 -3.20 -9.58
C ASP A 138 6.25 -2.88 -8.22
N GLU A 139 5.05 -2.32 -8.24
CA GLU A 139 4.29 -1.95 -7.02
C GLU A 139 3.15 -2.95 -6.79
N SER A 140 3.08 -4.01 -7.61
CA SER A 140 1.97 -4.97 -7.64
C SER A 140 2.30 -6.30 -6.97
N ASN A 141 3.54 -6.48 -6.54
CA ASN A 141 4.09 -7.67 -5.86
C ASN A 141 4.33 -7.47 -4.35
N ASN A 142 3.89 -6.34 -3.79
CA ASN A 142 4.09 -6.03 -2.37
C ASN A 142 3.16 -6.83 -1.43
N SER A 143 2.05 -7.35 -1.94
CA SER A 143 1.04 -8.04 -1.13
C SER A 143 1.18 -9.55 -1.17
N TYR A 144 1.08 -10.19 0.00
CA TYR A 144 1.20 -11.64 0.16
C TYR A 144 0.15 -12.17 1.12
N MET A 145 -0.66 -13.11 0.64
CA MET A 145 -1.74 -13.72 1.43
C MET A 145 -1.60 -15.24 1.46
N ILE A 146 -1.67 -15.81 2.66
CA ILE A 146 -1.72 -17.24 2.90
C ILE A 146 -2.97 -17.56 3.66
N LEU A 147 -3.67 -18.63 3.27
CA LEU A 147 -4.81 -19.14 4.00
C LEU A 147 -4.46 -20.45 4.70
N PHE A 148 -4.94 -20.58 5.94
CA PHE A 148 -4.77 -21.76 6.76
C PHE A 148 -6.14 -22.38 7.04
N THR A 149 -6.21 -23.70 7.09
CA THR A 149 -7.34 -24.35 7.73
C THR A 149 -7.12 -24.37 9.24
N PRO A 150 -8.03 -23.81 10.05
CA PRO A 150 -7.85 -23.83 11.50
C PRO A 150 -7.77 -25.28 12.00
N PRO A 151 -6.71 -25.66 12.73
CA PRO A 151 -6.66 -26.96 13.38
C PRO A 151 -7.65 -27.02 14.55
N PRO A 152 -7.87 -28.22 15.14
CA PRO A 152 -8.74 -28.36 16.29
C PRO A 152 -8.31 -27.42 17.43
N PRO A 153 -9.27 -26.79 18.15
CA PRO A 153 -8.95 -25.94 19.28
C PRO A 153 -8.16 -26.73 20.33
N CYS A 154 -7.30 -26.03 21.08
CA CYS A 154 -6.56 -26.67 22.16
C CYS A 154 -7.49 -27.32 23.17
N ALA A 155 -7.04 -28.46 23.70
CA ALA A 155 -7.77 -29.16 24.74
C ALA A 155 -7.98 -28.20 25.94
N THR A 156 -9.23 -28.03 26.35
CA THR A 156 -9.54 -27.34 27.61
C THR A 156 -8.95 -28.17 28.75
N PRO A 157 -8.16 -27.60 29.68
CA PRO A 157 -7.66 -28.36 30.82
C PRO A 157 -8.84 -28.92 31.62
N GLU A 158 -8.83 -30.22 31.88
CA GLU A 158 -9.85 -30.89 32.70
C GLU A 158 -9.69 -30.40 34.16
N PRO A 159 -10.79 -30.00 34.83
CA PRO A 159 -10.75 -29.43 36.19
C PRO A 159 -10.34 -30.41 37.29
#